data_AF-A0A6A1YT48-F1
#
_entry.id   AF-A0A6A1YT48-F1
#
_cell.length_a   1.000
_cell.length_b   1.000
_cell.length_c   1.000
_cell.angle_alpha   90.00
_cell.angle_beta   90.00
_cell.angle_gamma   90.00
#
_symmetry.space_group_name_H-M   'P 1'
#
loop_
_entity.id
_entity.type
_entity.pdbx_description
1 polymer ?
#
loop_
_entity_poly.entity_id
_entity_poly.type
_entity_poly.pdbx_seq_one_letter_code
_entity_poly.pdbx_strand_id
1 'polypeptide(L)'
;CELIGESKNELTITNNRPGFIQLLHELTAFSKHPQIIFEATGVYSRTLQSFLEDYGYDYVILNPLKAKKEMDMGLRHNKTDKTDAYHLALIQRL
;
A
#
# COMPACT_ATOMS: atom_id res chain seq x y z
N CYS A 1 -4.64 -1.67 -16.72
CA CYS A 1 -5.86 -1.40 -15.94
C CYS A 1 -6.09 0.09 -15.90
N GLU A 2 -7.21 0.58 -16.42
CA GLU A 2 -7.55 2.01 -16.36
C GLU A 2 -8.13 2.32 -14.97
N LEU A 3 -7.53 3.30 -14.31
CA LEU A 3 -8.07 3.92 -13.10
C LEU A 3 -9.25 4.79 -13.54
N ILE A 4 -10.47 4.25 -13.39
CA ILE A 4 -11.70 5.01 -13.59
C ILE A 4 -11.90 5.86 -12.34
N GLY A 5 -11.55 7.15 -12.44
CA GLY A 5 -11.84 8.16 -11.44
C GLY A 5 -10.71 8.42 -10.44
N GLU A 6 -10.42 9.69 -10.22
CA GLU A 6 -9.64 10.20 -9.08
C GLU A 6 -10.40 10.01 -7.76
N SER A 7 -10.94 8.82 -7.50
CA SER A 7 -11.56 8.51 -6.22
C SER A 7 -10.48 8.05 -5.26
N LYS A 8 -9.90 9.01 -4.54
CA LYS A 8 -8.99 8.74 -3.44
C LYS A 8 -9.81 8.17 -2.27
N ASN A 9 -10.11 6.88 -2.30
CA ASN A 9 -10.72 6.20 -1.15
C ASN A 9 -9.64 5.99 -0.09
N GLU A 10 -9.71 6.80 0.96
CA GLU A 10 -8.80 6.73 2.11
C GLU A 10 -9.39 5.78 3.16
N LEU A 11 -8.64 4.73 3.50
CA LEU A 11 -9.03 3.76 4.51
C LEU A 11 -7.94 3.66 5.59
N THR A 12 -8.34 3.68 6.85
CA THR A 12 -7.47 3.35 7.99
C THR A 12 -7.98 2.07 8.64
N ILE A 13 -7.11 1.07 8.75
CA ILE A 13 -7.42 -0.22 9.38
C ILE A 13 -6.50 -0.47 10.57
N THR A 14 -6.93 -1.33 11.48
CA THR A 14 -6.07 -1.85 12.55
C THR A 14 -5.14 -2.93 12.03
N ASN A 15 -3.89 -2.99 12.52
CA ASN A 15 -2.92 -4.04 12.18
C ASN A 15 -3.21 -5.34 12.95
N ASN A 16 -4.40 -5.90 12.74
CA ASN A 16 -4.87 -7.14 13.33
C ASN A 16 -5.90 -7.80 12.40
N ARG A 17 -6.31 -9.03 12.73
CA ARG A 17 -7.24 -9.81 11.91
C ARG A 17 -8.55 -9.06 11.57
N PRO A 18 -9.25 -8.40 12.52
CA PRO A 18 -10.43 -7.59 12.18
C PRO A 18 -10.16 -6.52 11.11
N GLY A 19 -9.05 -5.78 11.22
CA GLY A 19 -8.70 -4.75 10.23
C GLY A 19 -8.33 -5.34 8.87
N PHE A 20 -7.71 -6.53 8.84
CA PHE A 20 -7.39 -7.22 7.58
C PHE A 20 -8.63 -7.75 6.86
N ILE A 21 -9.65 -8.20 7.59
CA ILE A 21 -10.94 -8.57 6.98
C ILE A 21 -11.62 -7.33 6.35
N GLN A 22 -11.53 -6.18 7.01
CA GLN A 22 -12.01 -4.93 6.42
C GLN A 22 -11.24 -4.58 5.13
N LEU A 23 -9.91 -4.72 5.14
CA LEU A 23 -9.10 -4.54 3.94
C LEU A 23 -9.52 -5.49 2.82
N LEU A 24 -9.75 -6.77 3.13
CA LEU A 24 -10.18 -7.76 2.15
C LEU A 24 -11.51 -7.36 1.49
N HIS A 25 -12.50 -6.91 2.27
CA HIS A 25 -13.76 -6.43 1.71
C HIS A 25 -13.54 -5.28 0.72
N GLU A 26 -12.70 -4.31 1.05
CA GLU A 26 -12.37 -3.21 0.14
C GLU A 26 -11.63 -3.69 -1.12
N LEU A 27 -10.71 -4.65 -0.98
CA LEU A 27 -10.02 -5.25 -2.12
C LEU A 27 -10.98 -6.03 -3.04
N THR A 28 -12.03 -6.64 -2.51
CA THR A 28 -13.06 -7.33 -3.33
C THR A 28 -13.97 -6.38 -4.10
N ALA A 29 -14.03 -5.10 -3.73
CA ALA A 29 -14.81 -4.10 -4.47
C ALA A 29 -14.19 -3.77 -5.84
N PHE A 30 -12.91 -4.10 -6.05
CA PHE A 30 -12.24 -3.89 -7.32
C PHE A 30 -12.60 -5.01 -8.31
N SER A 31 -13.02 -4.64 -9.54
CA SER A 31 -13.37 -5.60 -10.58
C SER A 31 -12.19 -6.46 -11.08
N LYS A 32 -10.96 -6.04 -10.79
CA LYS A 32 -9.73 -6.74 -11.14
C LYS A 32 -8.89 -6.92 -9.88
N HIS A 33 -8.16 -8.02 -9.82
CA HIS A 33 -7.27 -8.31 -8.71
C HIS A 33 -6.19 -7.21 -8.61
N PRO A 34 -6.21 -6.35 -7.58
CA PRO A 34 -5.28 -5.25 -7.46
C PRO A 34 -3.91 -5.73 -7.01
N GLN A 35 -2.86 -5.09 -7.51
CA GLN A 35 -1.51 -5.24 -6.97
C GLN A 35 -1.39 -4.38 -5.70
N ILE A 36 -0.90 -4.96 -4.61
CA ILE A 36 -0.78 -4.27 -3.32
C ILE A 36 0.65 -3.80 -3.11
N ILE A 37 0.85 -2.59 -2.60
CA ILE A 37 2.19 -2.05 -2.32
C ILE A 37 2.15 -1.37 -0.96
N PHE A 38 3.12 -1.66 -0.11
CA PHE A 38 3.25 -0.96 1.17
C PHE A 38 4.70 -0.81 1.61
N GLU A 39 4.94 0.24 2.38
CA GLU A 39 6.20 0.50 3.07
C GLU A 39 6.19 -0.20 4.43
N ALA A 40 7.22 -0.97 4.77
CA ALA A 40 7.31 -1.59 6.08
C ALA A 40 8.75 -1.73 6.59
N THR A 41 8.95 -1.53 7.90
CA THR A 41 10.18 -1.90 8.60
C THR A 41 9.96 -3.12 9.50
N GLY A 42 10.83 -4.12 9.34
CA GLY A 42 10.92 -5.22 10.29
C GLY A 42 9.69 -6.14 10.31
N VAL A 43 9.42 -6.73 11.47
CA VAL A 43 8.48 -7.85 11.62
C VAL A 43 7.00 -7.45 11.61
N TYR A 44 6.68 -6.17 11.76
CA TYR A 44 5.31 -5.67 11.93
C TYR A 44 4.40 -5.88 10.71
N SER A 45 4.98 -6.02 9.52
CA SER A 45 4.22 -6.32 8.31
C SER A 45 4.07 -7.80 8.03
N ARG A 46 4.71 -8.70 8.78
CA ARG A 46 4.64 -10.15 8.52
C ARG A 46 3.22 -10.70 8.63
N THR A 47 2.44 -10.18 9.58
CA THR A 47 1.04 -10.58 9.76
C THR A 47 0.17 -10.15 8.58
N LEU A 48 0.42 -8.96 8.02
CA LEU A 48 -0.25 -8.50 6.81
C LEU A 48 0.19 -9.31 5.59
N GLN A 49 1.49 -9.57 5.44
CA GLN A 49 2.03 -10.39 4.34
C GLN A 49 1.40 -11.78 4.32
N SER A 50 1.44 -12.49 5.45
CA SER A 50 0.83 -13.82 5.57
C SER A 50 -0.66 -13.79 5.27
N PHE A 51 -1.37 -12.75 5.70
CA PHE A 51 -2.78 -12.57 5.36
C PHE A 51 -2.97 -12.38 3.84
N LEU A 52 -2.17 -11.55 3.18
CA LEU A 52 -2.29 -11.35 1.73
C LEU A 52 -1.99 -12.65 0.96
N GLU A 53 -0.98 -13.42 1.39
CA GLU A 53 -0.63 -14.72 0.82
C GLU A 53 -1.77 -15.74 0.97
N ASP A 54 -2.36 -15.83 2.17
CA ASP A 54 -3.48 -16.74 2.46
C ASP A 54 -4.69 -16.49 1.56
N TYR A 55 -4.89 -15.23 1.13
CA TYR A 55 -5.99 -14.82 0.26
C TYR A 55 -5.58 -14.63 -1.21
N GLY A 56 -4.34 -14.98 -1.56
CA GLY A 56 -3.85 -15.02 -2.94
C GLY A 56 -3.55 -13.65 -3.57
N TYR A 57 -3.23 -12.64 -2.76
CA TYR A 57 -2.88 -11.30 -3.24
C TYR A 57 -1.37 -11.13 -3.40
N ASP A 58 -0.96 -10.72 -4.60
CA ASP A 58 0.41 -10.29 -4.87
C ASP A 58 0.70 -8.92 -4.24
N TYR A 59 1.86 -8.80 -3.61
CA TYR A 59 2.29 -7.54 -2.99
C TYR A 59 3.76 -7.22 -3.19
N VAL A 60 4.07 -5.91 -3.11
CA VAL A 60 5.43 -5.37 -3.13
C VAL A 60 5.70 -4.66 -1.81
N ILE A 61 6.79 -5.06 -1.15
CA ILE A 61 7.27 -4.38 0.06
C ILE A 61 8.39 -3.43 -0.32
N LEU A 62 8.21 -2.16 0.01
CA LEU A 62 9.25 -1.16 -0.15
C LEU A 62 9.94 -0.92 1.20
N ASN A 63 11.27 -0.89 1.17
CA ASN A 63 12.04 -0.50 2.33
C ASN A 63 11.92 1.03 2.49
N PRO A 64 11.48 1.53 3.65
CA PRO A 64 11.33 2.97 3.88
C PRO A 64 12.59 3.79 3.62
N LEU A 65 13.77 3.20 3.86
CA LEU A 65 15.04 3.86 3.57
C LEU A 65 15.29 3.98 2.06
N LYS A 66 14.81 3.00 1.26
CA LYS A 66 14.86 3.07 -0.21
C LYS A 66 13.76 3.98 -0.76
N ALA A 67 12.52 3.85 -0.29
CA ALA A 67 11.40 4.71 -0.69
C ALA A 67 11.75 6.18 -0.43
N LYS A 68 12.26 6.49 0.76
CA LYS A 68 12.75 7.84 1.11
C LYS A 68 13.88 8.32 0.19
N LYS A 69 14.81 7.46 -0.22
CA LYS A 69 15.94 7.83 -1.09
C LYS A 69 15.52 8.09 -2.54
N GLU A 70 14.56 7.33 -3.05
CA GLU A 70 13.94 7.56 -4.36
C GLU A 70 13.06 8.82 -4.35
N MET A 71 12.40 9.12 -3.24
CA MET A 71 11.62 10.34 -3.02
C MET A 71 12.47 11.60 -2.76
N ASP A 72 13.71 11.45 -2.28
CA ASP A 72 14.64 12.58 -2.01
C ASP A 72 15.24 13.20 -3.28
N MET A 73 14.96 12.65 -4.47
CA MET A 73 15.31 13.27 -5.76
C MET A 73 14.40 14.45 -6.13
N GLY A 74 14.06 15.33 -5.18
CA GLY A 74 13.64 16.67 -5.61
C GLY A 74 12.88 17.60 -4.66
N LEU A 75 12.23 17.19 -3.58
CA LEU A 75 11.46 18.16 -2.77
C LEU A 75 11.43 17.85 -1.27
N ARG A 76 12.14 18.71 -0.54
CA ARG A 76 12.02 18.89 0.91
C ARG A 76 10.68 19.59 1.20
N HIS A 77 9.60 18.85 1.49
CA HIS A 77 8.36 19.44 2.03
C HIS A 77 7.53 18.42 2.82
N ASN A 78 7.20 18.78 4.08
CA ASN A 78 6.25 18.18 5.02
C ASN A 78 5.81 16.73 4.77
N LYS A 79 6.58 15.79 5.33
CA LYS A 79 6.34 14.34 5.30
C LYS A 79 5.08 13.97 6.09
N THR A 80 4.07 13.42 5.43
CA THR A 80 2.95 12.71 6.07
C THR A 80 2.81 11.35 5.40
N ASP A 81 2.47 10.29 6.15
CA ASP A 81 2.30 8.92 5.62
C ASP A 81 1.37 8.86 4.39
N LYS A 82 0.49 9.86 4.26
CA LYS A 82 -0.46 10.04 3.16
C LYS A 82 0.20 10.38 1.82
N THR A 83 1.20 11.26 1.82
CA THR A 83 1.91 11.62 0.58
C THR A 83 2.86 10.50 0.18
N ASP A 84 3.37 9.75 1.15
CA ASP A 84 4.23 8.59 0.93
C ASP A 84 3.47 7.48 0.17
N ALA A 85 2.30 7.04 0.68
CA ALA A 85 1.49 5.99 0.05
C ALA A 85 1.07 6.30 -1.39
N TYR A 86 0.71 7.57 -1.69
CA TYR A 86 0.31 7.98 -3.03
C TYR A 86 1.48 7.94 -4.03
N HIS A 87 2.65 8.45 -3.64
CA HIS A 87 3.83 8.41 -4.50
C HIS A 87 4.34 6.98 -4.73
N LEU A 88 4.23 6.09 -3.74
CA LEU A 88 4.57 4.67 -3.93
C LEU A 88 3.71 4.02 -5.03
N ALA A 89 2.41 4.32 -5.06
CA ALA A 89 1.51 3.83 -6.10
C ALA A 89 1.86 4.39 -7.49
N LEU A 90 2.37 5.63 -7.57
CA LEU A 90 2.82 6.22 -8.84
C LEU A 90 4.12 5.61 -9.36
N ILE A 91 5.09 5.32 -8.47
CA ILE A 91 6.40 4.77 -8.85
C ILE A 91 6.28 3.37 -9.47
N GLN A 92 5.39 2.50 -8.93
CA GLN A 92 5.24 1.13 -9.41
C GLN A 92 4.48 1.03 -10.75
N ARG A 93 3.87 2.11 -11.22
CA ARG A 93 3.13 2.15 -12.50
C ARG A 93 4.04 2.27 -13.73
N LEU A 94 5.34 2.49 -13.54
CA LEU A 94 6.39 2.44 -14.57
C LEU A 94 6.97 1.03 -14.70
#